data_AF-A0AA38ZXU0-F1
#
_entry.id   AF-A0AA38ZXU0-F1
#
_cell.length_a   1.000
_cell.length_b   1.000
_cell.length_c   1.000
_cell.angle_alpha   90.00
_cell.angle_beta   90.00
_cell.angle_gamma   90.00
#
_symmetry.space_group_name_H-M   'P 1'
#
loop_
_entity.id
_entity.type
_entity.pdbx_description
1 polymer ?
#
loop_
_entity_poly.entity_id
_entity_poly.type
_entity_poly.pdbx_seq_one_letter_code
_entity_poly.pdbx_strand_id
1 'polypeptide(L)'
;MMFISLTPTFQVASVLAGFSYTMLNLFAGFTVPEPKIPKWWVWGYWICPTAWSLKALITSQYGDINKEISVFGEPNAINAFLKSYYGYSHDDLGVIAVVLISFPLVFASVFGYTIAKLNFQRR
;
A
#
# COMPACT_ATOMS: atom_id res chain seq x y z
N MET A 1 2.47 -3.48 16.53
CA MET A 1 3.15 -2.73 17.61
C MET A 1 2.69 -1.28 17.72
N MET A 2 2.61 -0.51 16.63
CA MET A 2 2.13 0.90 16.67
C MET A 2 0.75 1.09 17.35
N PHE A 3 -0.27 0.31 16.95
CA PHE A 3 -1.59 0.44 17.58
C PHE A 3 -1.60 0.14 19.07
N ILE A 4 -0.83 -0.87 19.50
CA ILE A 4 -0.70 -1.24 20.91
C ILE A 4 -0.07 -0.09 21.71
N SER A 5 0.94 0.58 21.16
CA SER A 5 1.53 1.74 21.84
C SER A 5 0.58 2.94 21.93
N LEU A 6 -0.30 3.13 20.94
CA LEU A 6 -1.21 4.29 20.86
C LEU A 6 -2.42 4.18 21.78
N THR A 7 -2.80 2.97 22.18
CA THR A 7 -4.03 2.73 22.94
C THR A 7 -3.74 2.23 24.36
N PRO A 8 -4.57 2.60 25.35
CA PRO A 8 -4.34 2.21 26.75
C PRO A 8 -4.62 0.72 27.02
N THR A 9 -5.41 0.04 26.20
CA THR A 9 -5.76 -1.39 26.39
C THR A 9 -5.61 -2.20 25.10
N PHE A 10 -5.27 -3.47 25.26
CA PHE A 10 -5.06 -4.39 24.14
C PHE A 10 -6.33 -4.64 23.31
N GLN A 11 -7.51 -4.65 23.94
CA GLN A 11 -8.78 -4.87 23.23
C GLN A 11 -9.04 -3.75 22.22
N VAL A 12 -8.85 -2.48 22.62
CA VAL A 12 -9.00 -1.34 21.72
C VAL A 12 -7.96 -1.38 20.59
N ALA A 13 -6.70 -1.72 20.92
CA ALA A 13 -5.65 -1.92 19.92
C ALA A 13 -6.06 -2.95 18.86
N SER A 14 -6.66 -4.07 19.30
CA SER A 14 -7.03 -5.19 18.44
C SER A 14 -8.18 -4.84 17.50
N VAL A 15 -9.21 -4.15 18.00
CA VAL A 15 -10.33 -3.68 17.17
C VAL A 15 -9.85 -2.68 16.12
N LEU A 16 -9.01 -1.72 16.51
CA LEU A 16 -8.48 -0.71 15.60
C LEU A 16 -7.54 -1.32 14.55
N ALA A 17 -6.71 -2.28 14.96
CA ALA A 17 -5.87 -3.04 14.04
C ALA A 17 -6.72 -3.85 13.05
N GLY A 18 -7.76 -4.54 13.51
CA GLY A 18 -8.67 -5.31 12.66
C GLY A 18 -9.31 -4.45 11.58
N PHE A 19 -9.90 -3.32 11.96
CA PHE A 19 -10.47 -2.36 11.01
C PHE A 19 -9.43 -1.85 10.00
N SER A 20 -8.24 -1.50 10.49
CA SER A 20 -7.15 -1.01 9.65
C SER A 20 -6.69 -2.06 8.64
N TYR A 21 -6.54 -3.33 9.05
CA TYR A 21 -6.18 -4.41 8.15
C TYR A 21 -7.22 -4.64 7.06
N THR A 22 -8.51 -4.62 7.40
CA THR A 22 -9.59 -4.75 6.40
C THR A 22 -9.53 -3.62 5.37
N MET A 23 -9.34 -2.37 5.83
CA MET A 23 -9.22 -1.22 4.93
C MET A 23 -7.97 -1.30 4.04
N LEU A 24 -6.82 -1.65 4.60
CA LEU A 24 -5.58 -1.83 3.83
C LEU A 24 -5.72 -2.95 2.78
N ASN A 25 -6.46 -4.01 3.08
CA ASN A 25 -6.71 -5.10 2.14
C ASN A 25 -7.61 -4.64 0.97
N LEU A 26 -8.69 -3.92 1.28
CA LEU A 26 -9.62 -3.38 0.27
C LEU A 26 -8.90 -2.46 -0.72
N PHE A 27 -8.02 -1.58 -0.22
CA PHE A 27 -7.27 -0.61 -1.03
C PHE A 27 -5.88 -1.10 -1.45
N ALA A 28 -5.57 -2.40 -1.33
CA ALA A 28 -4.26 -2.95 -1.67
C ALA A 28 -3.94 -2.94 -3.17
N GLY A 29 -4.85 -2.49 -4.04
CA GLY A 29 -4.66 -2.46 -5.50
C GLY A 29 -4.86 -3.80 -6.21
N PHE A 30 -4.95 -4.90 -5.47
CA PHE A 30 -5.22 -6.24 -6.02
C PHE A 30 -6.72 -6.45 -6.32
N THR A 31 -7.60 -6.19 -5.35
CA THR A 31 -9.05 -6.36 -5.52
C THR A 31 -9.65 -5.28 -6.41
N VAL A 32 -9.24 -4.02 -6.18
CA VAL A 32 -9.68 -2.87 -6.99
C VAL A 32 -8.42 -2.12 -7.46
N PRO A 33 -8.14 -2.12 -8.78
CA PRO A 33 -7.04 -1.36 -9.35
C PRO A 33 -7.19 0.15 -9.12
N GLU A 34 -6.07 0.86 -8.94
CA GLU A 34 -6.03 2.32 -8.71
C GLU A 34 -6.94 3.11 -9.68
N PRO A 35 -6.92 2.87 -11.01
CA PRO A 35 -7.72 3.67 -11.96
C PRO A 35 -9.23 3.49 -11.79
N LYS A 36 -9.68 2.42 -11.14
CA LYS A 36 -11.09 2.09 -10.93
C LYS A 36 -11.64 2.62 -9.59
N ILE A 37 -10.76 3.14 -8.72
CA ILE A 37 -11.18 3.70 -7.43
C ILE A 37 -11.76 5.11 -7.66
N PRO A 38 -12.93 5.45 -7.07
CA PRO A 38 -13.48 6.80 -7.15
C PRO A 38 -12.46 7.84 -6.66
N LYS A 39 -12.35 8.99 -7.36
CA LYS A 39 -11.33 10.03 -7.07
C LYS A 39 -11.31 10.47 -5.59
N TRP A 40 -12.46 10.50 -4.93
CA TRP A 40 -12.56 10.87 -3.51
C TRP A 40 -12.00 9.81 -2.55
N TRP A 41 -11.89 8.55 -2.97
CA TRP A 41 -11.42 7.42 -2.16
C TRP A 41 -9.99 6.98 -2.51
N VAL A 42 -9.39 7.57 -3.55
CA VAL A 42 -8.05 7.16 -4.04
C VAL A 42 -6.94 7.39 -3.00
N TRP A 43 -7.13 8.33 -2.07
CA TRP A 43 -6.17 8.54 -0.97
C TRP A 43 -6.00 7.29 -0.10
N GLY A 44 -7.03 6.45 0.01
CA GLY A 44 -6.95 5.17 0.72
C GLY A 44 -5.94 4.22 0.08
N TYR A 45 -5.81 4.25 -1.25
CA TYR A 45 -4.77 3.52 -1.98
C TYR A 45 -3.38 4.12 -1.69
N TRP A 46 -3.24 5.45 -1.68
CA TRP A 46 -1.93 6.10 -1.45
C TRP A 46 -1.36 5.92 -0.04
N ILE A 47 -2.20 5.79 0.99
CA ILE A 47 -1.75 5.55 2.38
C ILE A 47 -1.43 4.08 2.62
N CYS A 48 -1.83 3.18 1.71
CA CYS A 48 -1.71 1.74 1.89
C CYS A 48 -0.33 1.23 1.47
N PRO A 49 0.57 0.80 2.39
CA PRO A 49 1.89 0.32 2.02
C PRO A 49 1.85 -0.94 1.15
N THR A 50 0.84 -1.80 1.30
CA THR A 50 0.71 -3.01 0.48
C THR A 50 0.39 -2.70 -0.98
N ALA A 51 -0.34 -1.61 -1.25
CA ALA A 51 -0.60 -1.12 -2.61
C ALA A 51 0.70 -0.74 -3.33
N TRP A 52 1.56 0.04 -2.66
CA TRP A 52 2.86 0.42 -3.18
C TRP A 52 3.80 -0.78 -3.35
N SER A 53 3.77 -1.75 -2.43
CA SER A 53 4.55 -2.99 -2.56
C SER A 53 4.11 -3.81 -3.77
N LEU A 54 2.80 -3.95 -4.01
CA LEU A 54 2.29 -4.65 -5.18
C LEU A 54 2.68 -3.93 -6.47
N LYS A 55 2.54 -2.59 -6.50
CA LYS A 55 2.98 -1.76 -7.62
C LYS A 55 4.48 -1.93 -7.87
N ALA A 56 5.32 -1.94 -6.83
CA ALA A 56 6.75 -2.15 -6.94
C ALA A 56 7.09 -3.50 -7.59
N LEU A 57 6.56 -4.59 -7.03
CA LEU A 57 6.87 -5.95 -7.47
C LEU A 57 6.43 -6.20 -8.91
N ILE A 58 5.23 -5.75 -9.28
CA ILE A 58 4.72 -5.98 -10.64
C ILE A 58 5.48 -5.11 -11.65
N THR A 59 5.72 -3.84 -11.32
CA THR A 59 6.42 -2.90 -12.20
C THR A 59 7.89 -3.28 -12.41
N SER A 60 8.56 -3.78 -11.37
CA SER A 60 9.97 -4.19 -11.47
C SER A 60 10.15 -5.45 -12.32
N GLN A 61 9.19 -6.37 -12.28
CA GLN A 61 9.31 -7.66 -12.97
C GLN A 61 8.78 -7.63 -14.41
N TYR A 62 7.78 -6.80 -14.69
CA TYR A 62 7.03 -6.86 -15.95
C TYR A 62 6.86 -5.49 -16.63
N GLY A 63 7.30 -4.39 -16.01
CA GLY A 63 7.10 -3.04 -16.54
C GLY A 63 7.88 -2.73 -17.81
N ASP A 64 9.00 -3.43 -18.03
CA ASP A 64 9.88 -3.30 -19.20
C ASP A 64 9.66 -4.41 -20.25
N ILE A 65 8.79 -5.38 -19.97
CA ILE A 65 8.55 -6.53 -20.82
C ILE A 65 7.46 -6.23 -21.86
N ASN A 66 7.85 -6.23 -23.14
CA ASN A 66 6.96 -6.05 -24.30
C ASN A 66 6.41 -7.36 -24.88
N LYS A 67 6.48 -8.48 -24.14
CA LYS A 67 5.93 -9.75 -24.61
C LYS A 67 4.41 -9.68 -24.69
N GLU A 68 3.86 -10.27 -25.75
CA GLU A 68 2.41 -10.36 -25.93
C GLU A 68 1.84 -11.44 -25.00
N ILE A 69 0.73 -11.10 -24.35
CA ILE A 69 -0.10 -12.01 -23.59
C ILE A 69 -1.52 -11.94 -24.11
N SER A 70 -2.24 -13.07 -24.08
CA SER A 70 -3.68 -13.07 -24.36
C SER A 70 -4.41 -12.57 -23.12
N VAL A 71 -4.98 -11.37 -23.20
CA VAL A 71 -5.81 -10.79 -22.15
C VAL A 71 -7.21 -10.64 -22.71
N PHE A 72 -8.19 -11.26 -22.05
CA PHE A 72 -9.59 -11.27 -22.52
C PHE A 72 -9.79 -11.77 -23.96
N GLY A 73 -8.87 -12.62 -24.46
CA GLY A 73 -8.91 -13.15 -25.82
C GLY A 73 -8.20 -12.30 -26.87
N GLU A 74 -7.68 -11.13 -26.51
CA GLU A 74 -6.91 -10.26 -27.41
C GLU A 74 -5.41 -10.23 -27.04
N PRO A 75 -4.50 -10.31 -28.03
CA PRO A 75 -3.07 -10.18 -27.79
C PRO A 75 -2.73 -8.74 -27.41
N ASN A 76 -2.22 -8.55 -26.20
CA ASN A 76 -1.77 -7.26 -25.69
C ASN A 76 -0.38 -7.40 -25.06
N ALA A 77 0.48 -6.41 -25.26
CA ALA A 77 1.77 -6.37 -24.57
C ALA A 77 1.57 -6.24 -23.04
N ILE A 78 2.34 -6.98 -22.25
CA ILE A 78 2.20 -7.01 -20.78
C ILE A 78 2.31 -5.60 -20.19
N ASN A 79 3.31 -4.81 -20.62
CA ASN A 79 3.49 -3.44 -20.14
C ASN A 79 2.31 -2.52 -20.47
N ALA A 80 1.71 -2.65 -21.66
CA ALA A 80 0.54 -1.88 -22.08
C ALA A 80 -0.69 -2.26 -21.25
N PHE A 81 -0.85 -3.54 -20.93
CA PHE A 81 -1.89 -4.02 -20.02
C PHE A 81 -1.71 -3.47 -18.60
N LEU A 82 -0.48 -3.53 -18.05
CA LEU A 82 -0.19 -3.00 -16.72
C LEU A 82 -0.44 -1.49 -16.62
N LYS A 83 -0.08 -0.73 -17.65
CA LYS A 83 -0.32 0.72 -17.71
C LYS A 83 -1.81 1.05 -17.84
N SER A 84 -2.55 0.32 -18.68
CA SER A 84 -3.97 0.62 -18.94
C SER A 84 -4.89 0.14 -17.81
N TYR A 85 -4.67 -1.09 -17.30
CA TYR A 85 -5.56 -1.71 -16.32
C TYR A 85 -5.20 -1.36 -14.87
N TYR A 86 -3.90 -1.39 -14.54
CA TYR A 86 -3.41 -1.13 -13.18
C TYR A 86 -2.87 0.29 -12.98
N GLY A 87 -2.57 1.03 -14.05
CA GLY A 87 -1.93 2.34 -13.96
C GLY A 87 -0.44 2.26 -13.62
N TYR A 88 0.19 1.11 -13.83
CA TYR A 88 1.59 0.89 -13.45
C TYR A 88 2.53 1.29 -14.58
N SER A 89 3.46 2.20 -14.29
CA SER A 89 4.47 2.67 -15.22
C SER A 89 5.87 2.38 -14.68
N HIS A 90 6.78 1.92 -15.54
CA HIS A 90 8.16 1.61 -15.14
C HIS A 90 8.93 2.85 -14.65
N ASP A 91 8.59 4.03 -15.18
CA ASP A 91 9.17 5.31 -14.77
C ASP A 91 8.87 5.67 -13.30
N ASP A 92 7.84 5.07 -12.70
CA ASP A 92 7.44 5.35 -11.32
C ASP A 92 8.31 4.63 -10.28
N LEU A 93 9.20 3.71 -10.68
CA LEU A 93 9.98 2.87 -9.76
C LEU A 93 10.77 3.68 -8.73
N GLY A 94 11.33 4.82 -9.13
CA GLY A 94 12.04 5.72 -8.22
C GLY A 94 11.12 6.29 -7.13
N VAL A 95 9.92 6.74 -7.51
CA VAL A 95 8.92 7.27 -6.57
C VAL A 95 8.44 6.17 -5.62
N ILE A 96 8.16 4.98 -6.17
CA ILE A 96 7.70 3.82 -5.39
C ILE A 96 8.74 3.45 -4.32
N ALA A 97 10.03 3.43 -4.67
CA ALA A 97 11.10 3.12 -3.73
C ALA A 97 11.17 4.14 -2.57
N VAL A 98 11.10 5.44 -2.88
CA VAL A 98 11.10 6.50 -1.85
C VAL A 98 9.89 6.38 -0.92
N VAL A 99 8.71 6.16 -1.49
CA VAL A 99 7.47 6.01 -0.71
C VAL A 99 7.54 4.79 0.20
N LEU A 100 8.01 3.64 -0.31
CA LEU A 100 8.16 2.42 0.49
C LEU A 100 9.16 2.58 1.64
N ILE A 101 10.25 3.33 1.46
CA ILE A 101 11.20 3.65 2.54
C ILE A 101 10.58 4.60 3.57
N SER A 102 9.75 5.55 3.11
CA SER A 102 9.11 6.53 4.00
C SER A 102 8.15 5.88 4.99
N PHE A 103 7.42 4.82 4.61
CA PHE A 103 6.44 4.17 5.48
C PHE A 103 7.04 3.61 6.78
N PRO A 104 8.09 2.76 6.77
CA PRO A 104 8.77 2.30 7.97
C PRO A 104 9.30 3.45 8.83
N LEU A 105 9.87 4.50 8.22
CA LEU A 105 10.40 5.65 8.95
C LEU A 105 9.29 6.40 9.70
N VAL A 106 8.16 6.63 9.04
CA VAL A 106 6.98 7.26 9.67
C VAL A 106 6.44 6.37 10.79
N PHE A 107 6.24 5.07 10.54
CA PHE A 107 5.73 4.15 11.57
C PHE A 107 6.68 4.02 12.77
N ALA A 108 8.00 3.97 12.54
CA ALA A 108 9.00 3.93 13.60
C ALA A 108 9.02 5.23 14.41
N SER A 109 8.91 6.38 13.74
CA SER A 109 8.87 7.70 14.38
C SER A 109 7.62 7.87 15.25
N VAL A 110 6.44 7.49 14.72
CA VAL A 110 5.18 7.51 15.47
C VAL A 110 5.25 6.57 16.67
N PHE A 111 5.77 5.36 16.49
CA PHE A 111 5.96 4.40 17.58
C PHE A 111 6.89 4.94 18.67
N GLY A 112 8.04 5.49 18.29
CA GLY A 112 9.00 6.09 19.22
C GLY A 112 8.43 7.28 19.99
N TYR A 113 7.73 8.19 19.29
CA TYR A 113 7.05 9.33 19.92
C TYR A 113 5.98 8.87 20.92
N THR A 114 5.20 7.87 20.54
CA THR A 114 4.12 7.33 21.37
C THR A 114 4.66 6.69 22.65
N ILE A 115 5.73 5.89 22.56
CA ILE A 115 6.38 5.34 23.75
C ILE A 115 6.98 6.45 24.63
N ALA A 116 7.53 7.51 24.04
CA ALA A 116 8.13 8.60 24.82
C ALA A 116 7.08 9.43 25.58
N LYS A 117 5.92 9.73 24.96
CA LYS A 117 4.90 10.65 25.49
C LYS A 117 3.70 9.98 26.14
N LEU A 118 3.22 8.88 25.56
CA LEU A 118 1.98 8.19 25.93
C LEU A 118 2.25 6.90 26.72
N ASN A 119 3.41 6.76 27.36
CA ASN A 119 3.80 5.54 28.07
C ASN A 119 2.80 5.12 29.17
N PHE A 120 1.82 4.30 28.80
CA PHE A 120 0.76 3.83 29.69
C PHE A 120 1.28 2.82 30.73
N GLN A 121 2.50 2.31 30.59
CA GLN A 121 3.14 1.41 31.57
C GLN A 121 3.79 2.15 32.75
N ARG A 122 3.87 3.49 32.70
CA ARG A 122 4.52 4.30 33.75
C ARG A 122 3.52 4.94 34.74
N ARG A 123 2.30 4.42 34.80
CA ARG A 123 1.32 4.72 35.86
C ARG A 123 1.46 3.76 37.03
#